data_AF-A0A962VIC9-F1
#
_entry.id   AF-A0A962VIC9-F1
#
_cell.length_a   1.000
_cell.length_b   1.000
_cell.length_c   1.000
_cell.angle_alpha   90.00
_cell.angle_beta   90.00
_cell.angle_gamma   90.00
#
_symmetry.space_group_name_H-M   'P 1'
#
loop_
_entity.id
_entity.type
_entity.pdbx_description
1 polymer ?
#
loop_
_entity_poly.entity_id
_entity_poly.type
_entity_poly.pdbx_seq_one_letter_code
_entity_poly.pdbx_strand_id
1 'polypeptide(L)'
;DLPQRWQTREHFVIGETGFGTGLNLLATWQCWDTQAGLCRRLHYIAVEKHPLNRTELQQALALWPELEIYTHRLLAVYPAQVAGFHRLHPAPGLTLTLLFGDVSAMLPLLQARVDAWYLDGFAPARNPAMWQPEVFR
;
A
#
# COMPACT_ATOMS: atom_id res chain seq x y z
N ASP A 1 16.03 4.37 -5.65
CA ASP A 1 15.90 3.46 -4.50
C ASP A 1 15.23 4.20 -3.33
N LEU A 2 14.42 3.52 -2.52
CA LEU A 2 13.64 4.16 -1.44
C LEU A 2 14.49 4.54 -0.21
N PRO A 3 15.39 3.70 0.33
CA PRO A 3 16.19 4.04 1.50
C PRO A 3 16.99 5.33 1.34
N GLN A 4 17.61 5.54 0.18
CA GLN A 4 18.35 6.78 -0.12
C GLN A 4 17.44 8.01 -0.07
N ARG A 5 16.18 7.89 -0.51
CA ARG A 5 15.22 9.01 -0.53
C ARG A 5 14.68 9.33 0.86
N TRP A 6 14.60 8.34 1.75
CA TRP A 6 14.17 8.53 3.13
C TRP A 6 15.16 9.34 3.97
N GLN A 7 16.46 9.29 3.66
CA GLN A 7 17.51 9.99 4.43
C GLN A 7 17.30 11.51 4.56
N THR A 8 16.55 12.12 3.66
CA THR A 8 16.37 13.57 3.59
C THR A 8 14.95 14.02 3.90
N ARG A 9 14.08 13.13 4.41
CA ARG A 9 12.64 13.36 4.54
C ARG A 9 12.12 12.92 5.90
N GLU A 10 11.44 13.80 6.63
CA GLU A 10 10.76 13.45 7.88
C GLU A 10 9.51 12.59 7.63
N HIS A 11 8.84 12.83 6.49
CA HIS A 11 7.62 12.16 6.05
C HIS A 11 7.75 11.76 4.58
N PHE A 12 7.27 10.56 4.24
CA PHE A 12 7.32 10.02 2.90
C PHE A 12 6.01 9.32 2.54
N VAL A 13 5.47 9.62 1.35
CA VAL A 13 4.21 9.05 0.86
C VAL A 13 4.45 8.14 -0.33
N ILE A 14 3.99 6.90 -0.23
CA ILE A 14 4.00 5.91 -1.32
C ILE A 14 2.58 5.67 -1.78
N GLY A 15 2.36 5.75 -3.09
CA GLY A 15 1.12 5.37 -3.75
C GLY A 15 1.29 4.02 -4.45
N GLU A 16 0.25 3.20 -4.45
CA GLU A 16 0.19 1.93 -5.16
C GLU A 16 -1.17 1.82 -5.85
N THR A 17 -1.16 1.32 -7.09
CA THR A 17 -2.37 1.22 -7.92
C THR A 17 -2.99 -0.18 -7.98
N GLY A 18 -2.67 -1.02 -7.00
CA GLY A 18 -3.20 -2.37 -6.84
C GLY A 18 -2.61 -3.01 -5.59
N PHE A 19 -3.39 -3.09 -4.51
CA PHE A 19 -2.88 -3.61 -3.24
C PHE A 19 -2.61 -5.13 -3.28
N GLY A 20 -3.47 -5.89 -3.97
CA GLY A 20 -3.39 -7.34 -4.07
C GLY A 20 -3.31 -8.01 -2.70
N THR A 21 -2.19 -8.69 -2.46
CA THR A 21 -1.89 -9.39 -1.19
C THR A 21 -1.28 -8.47 -0.12
N GLY A 22 -0.89 -7.24 -0.48
CA GLY A 22 -0.14 -6.33 0.38
C GLY A 22 1.34 -6.64 0.47
N LEU A 23 1.90 -7.50 -0.39
CA LEU A 23 3.32 -7.89 -0.34
C LEU A 23 4.26 -6.68 -0.50
N ASN A 24 3.98 -5.77 -1.44
CA ASN A 24 4.78 -4.55 -1.64
C ASN A 24 4.77 -3.66 -0.39
N LEU A 25 3.63 -3.52 0.27
CA LEU A 25 3.53 -2.84 1.57
C LEU A 25 4.41 -3.52 2.61
N LEU A 26 4.31 -4.84 2.77
CA LEU A 26 5.08 -5.55 3.82
C LEU A 26 6.58 -5.48 3.57
N ALA A 27 7.03 -5.64 2.33
CA ALA A 27 8.43 -5.49 1.96
C ALA A 27 8.93 -4.05 2.19
N THR A 28 8.12 -3.05 1.82
CA THR A 28 8.42 -1.63 2.07
C THR A 28 8.53 -1.35 3.56
N TRP A 29 7.60 -1.89 4.36
CA TRP A 29 7.57 -1.71 5.80
C TRP A 29 8.78 -2.39 6.45
N GLN A 30 9.09 -3.64 6.11
CA GLN A 30 10.30 -4.30 6.60
C GLN A 30 11.55 -3.49 6.29
N CYS A 31 11.68 -3.00 5.05
CA CYS A 31 12.79 -2.14 4.65
C CYS A 31 12.82 -0.85 5.51
N TRP A 32 11.70 -0.16 5.67
CA TRP A 32 11.60 1.07 6.46
C TRP A 32 11.98 0.87 7.94
N ASP A 33 11.51 -0.21 8.57
CA ASP A 33 11.86 -0.56 9.95
C ASP A 33 13.37 -0.81 10.12
N THR A 34 14.04 -1.43 9.13
CA THR A 34 15.50 -1.61 9.17
C THR A 34 16.31 -0.34 8.93
N GLN A 35 15.69 0.72 8.43
CA GLN A 35 16.32 2.02 8.17
C GLN A 35 15.99 3.05 9.27
N ALA A 36 15.72 2.57 10.49
CA ALA A 36 15.24 3.35 11.62
C ALA A 36 16.05 4.66 11.84
N GLY A 37 15.33 5.79 11.83
CA GLY A 37 15.90 7.12 12.11
C GLY A 37 15.99 8.06 10.90
N LEU A 38 15.86 7.55 9.68
CA LEU A 38 15.97 8.36 8.45
C LEU A 38 14.66 9.09 8.09
N CYS A 39 13.55 8.36 8.05
CA CYS A 39 12.20 8.90 7.84
C CYS A 39 11.30 8.50 9.00
N ARG A 40 10.72 9.47 9.70
CA ARG A 40 9.92 9.23 10.92
C ARG A 40 8.51 8.77 10.64
N ARG A 41 7.96 9.13 9.49
CA ARG A 41 6.57 8.86 9.14
C ARG A 41 6.46 8.34 7.71
N LEU A 42 5.92 7.14 7.58
CA LEU A 42 5.61 6.53 6.28
C LEU A 42 4.09 6.54 6.10
N HIS A 43 3.61 7.09 4.98
CA HIS A 43 2.22 6.96 4.57
C HIS A 43 2.16 6.13 3.30
N TYR A 44 1.60 4.94 3.40
CA TYR A 44 1.36 4.06 2.27
C TYR A 44 -0.11 4.17 1.85
N ILE A 45 -0.36 4.42 0.57
CA ILE A 45 -1.68 4.59 -0.02
C ILE A 45 -1.82 3.54 -1.11
N ALA A 46 -2.83 2.69 -1.05
CA ALA A 46 -3.06 1.67 -2.07
C ALA A 46 -4.53 1.63 -2.49
N VAL A 47 -4.76 1.45 -3.78
CA VAL A 47 -6.09 1.22 -4.33
C VAL A 47 -6.28 -0.26 -4.61
N GLU A 48 -7.47 -0.79 -4.34
CA GLU A 48 -7.79 -2.19 -4.65
C GLU A 48 -9.26 -2.34 -5.01
N LYS A 49 -9.52 -2.97 -6.15
CA LYS A 49 -10.88 -3.20 -6.65
C LYS A 49 -11.50 -4.46 -6.05
N HIS A 50 -10.68 -5.46 -5.78
CA HIS A 50 -11.09 -6.78 -5.30
C HIS A 50 -10.28 -7.15 -4.04
N PRO A 51 -10.49 -6.46 -2.91
CA PRO A 51 -9.70 -6.68 -1.71
C PRO A 51 -9.90 -8.11 -1.21
N LEU A 52 -8.81 -8.80 -0.89
CA LEU A 52 -8.88 -10.11 -0.23
C LEU A 52 -9.45 -9.97 1.18
N ASN A 53 -10.11 -11.01 1.67
CA ASN A 53 -10.51 -11.09 3.07
C ASN A 53 -9.29 -11.46 3.95
N ARG A 54 -9.44 -11.35 5.27
CA ARG A 54 -8.34 -11.60 6.23
C ARG A 54 -7.74 -13.00 6.09
N THR A 55 -8.57 -14.03 5.88
CA THR A 55 -8.12 -15.42 5.75
C THR A 55 -7.35 -15.64 4.45
N GLU A 56 -7.86 -15.11 3.34
CA GLU A 56 -7.18 -15.15 2.04
C GLU A 56 -5.84 -14.42 2.08
N LEU A 57 -5.79 -13.24 2.71
CA LEU A 57 -4.57 -12.46 2.86
C LEU A 57 -3.53 -13.19 3.72
N GLN A 58 -3.96 -13.81 4.82
CA GLN A 58 -3.09 -14.64 5.66
C GLN A 58 -2.52 -15.83 4.89
N GLN A 59 -3.34 -16.55 4.12
CA GLN A 59 -2.90 -17.69 3.33
C GLN A 59 -1.92 -17.28 2.24
N ALA A 60 -2.21 -16.17 1.54
CA ALA A 60 -1.30 -15.66 0.52
C ALA A 60 0.06 -15.31 1.13
N LEU A 61 0.07 -14.57 2.24
CA LEU A 61 1.30 -14.08 2.86
C LEU A 61 2.08 -15.15 3.63
N ALA A 62 1.50 -16.33 3.88
CA ALA A 62 2.20 -17.45 4.53
C ALA A 62 3.41 -17.97 3.73
N LEU A 63 3.49 -17.64 2.43
CA LEU A 63 4.64 -17.98 1.58
C LEU A 63 5.91 -17.17 1.90
N TRP A 64 5.81 -16.12 2.73
CA TRP A 64 6.93 -15.25 3.14
C TRP A 64 7.06 -15.22 4.67
N PRO A 65 7.62 -16.28 5.29
CA PRO A 65 7.80 -16.36 6.74
C PRO A 65 8.61 -15.19 7.32
N GLU A 66 9.54 -14.62 6.55
CA GLU A 66 10.34 -13.46 6.94
C GLU A 66 9.52 -12.17 7.15
N LEU A 67 8.28 -12.14 6.66
CA LEU A 67 7.34 -11.03 6.80
C LEU A 67 6.25 -11.29 7.85
N GLU A 68 6.26 -12.43 8.53
CA GLU A 68 5.20 -12.91 9.43
C GLU A 68 4.79 -11.86 10.48
N ILE A 69 5.77 -11.20 11.11
CA ILE A 69 5.50 -10.17 12.12
C ILE A 69 4.69 -8.99 11.56
N TYR A 70 4.98 -8.56 10.33
CA TYR A 70 4.28 -7.47 9.65
C TYR A 70 2.90 -7.92 9.18
N THR A 71 2.79 -9.15 8.67
CA THR A 71 1.53 -9.81 8.32
C THR A 71 0.56 -9.81 9.51
N HIS A 72 1.01 -10.27 10.68
CA HIS A 72 0.17 -10.29 11.88
C HIS A 72 -0.32 -8.89 12.28
N ARG A 73 0.57 -7.89 12.25
CA ARG A 73 0.19 -6.51 12.59
C ARG A 73 -0.79 -5.90 11.60
N LEU A 74 -0.62 -6.18 10.30
CA LEU A 74 -1.57 -5.76 9.27
C LEU A 74 -2.94 -6.42 9.51
N LEU A 75 -2.98 -7.74 9.69
CA LEU A 75 -4.21 -8.50 9.90
C LEU A 75 -4.99 -8.06 11.13
N ALA A 76 -4.31 -7.62 12.19
CA ALA A 76 -4.94 -7.12 13.41
C ALA A 76 -5.81 -5.87 13.17
N VAL A 77 -5.46 -5.05 12.18
CA VAL A 77 -6.18 -3.80 11.84
C VAL A 77 -6.88 -3.84 10.49
N TYR A 78 -6.74 -4.94 9.72
CA TYR A 78 -7.23 -5.00 8.35
C TYR A 78 -8.76 -4.85 8.28
N PRO A 79 -9.31 -3.96 7.44
CA PRO A 79 -10.72 -3.60 7.44
C PRO A 79 -11.60 -4.69 6.83
N ALA A 80 -12.91 -4.54 6.98
CA ALA A 80 -13.88 -5.31 6.20
C ALA A 80 -13.84 -4.90 4.73
N GLN A 81 -14.28 -5.78 3.82
CA GLN A 81 -14.32 -5.56 2.36
C GLN A 81 -15.48 -4.63 1.96
N VAL A 82 -15.52 -3.44 2.54
CA VAL A 82 -16.52 -2.40 2.25
C VAL A 82 -15.88 -1.35 1.36
N ALA A 83 -16.55 -0.92 0.30
CA ALA A 83 -16.02 0.12 -0.58
C ALA A 83 -15.77 1.44 0.17
N GLY A 84 -14.73 2.17 -0.23
CA GLY A 84 -14.39 3.48 0.33
C GLY A 84 -12.97 3.57 0.90
N PHE A 85 -12.76 4.59 1.74
CA PHE A 85 -11.46 4.93 2.30
C PHE A 85 -11.28 4.33 3.69
N HIS A 86 -10.24 3.53 3.86
CA HIS A 86 -9.89 2.90 5.13
C HIS A 86 -8.52 3.39 5.57
N ARG A 87 -8.47 4.13 6.68
CA ARG A 87 -7.20 4.58 7.27
C ARG A 87 -6.84 3.70 8.47
N LEU A 88 -5.66 3.13 8.43
CA LEU A 88 -5.17 2.12 9.36
C LEU A 88 -3.79 2.53 9.89
N HIS A 89 -3.48 2.07 11.11
CA HIS A 89 -2.22 2.38 11.80
C HIS A 89 -1.59 1.08 12.34
N PRO A 90 -0.99 0.25 11.47
CA PRO A 90 -0.46 -1.06 11.86
C PRO A 90 0.84 -0.97 12.67
N ALA A 91 1.51 0.19 12.70
CA ALA A 91 2.65 0.49 13.57
C ALA A 91 2.79 1.99 13.86
N PRO A 92 3.55 2.35 14.92
CA PRO A 92 3.94 3.73 15.17
C PRO A 92 4.64 4.34 13.95
N GLY A 93 4.18 5.52 13.53
CA GLY A 93 4.74 6.24 12.37
C GLY A 93 4.30 5.71 11.00
N LEU A 94 3.63 4.56 10.92
CA LEU A 94 3.07 4.02 9.69
C LEU A 94 1.57 4.31 9.59
N THR A 95 1.19 5.03 8.53
CA THR A 95 -0.21 5.17 8.11
C THR A 95 -0.42 4.36 6.85
N LEU A 96 -1.45 3.53 6.82
CA LEU A 96 -1.92 2.86 5.62
C LEU A 96 -3.29 3.42 5.24
N THR A 97 -3.47 3.84 4.00
CA THR A 97 -4.77 4.22 3.44
C THR A 97 -5.12 3.27 2.30
N LEU A 98 -6.12 2.43 2.53
CA LEU A 98 -6.65 1.53 1.50
C LEU A 98 -7.90 2.18 0.88
N LEU A 99 -7.91 2.31 -0.43
CA LEU A 99 -9.06 2.77 -1.20
C LEU A 99 -9.68 1.55 -1.86
N PHE A 100 -10.79 1.05 -1.30
CA PHE A 100 -11.49 -0.10 -1.84
C PHE A 100 -12.50 0.35 -2.90
N GLY A 101 -12.20 0.06 -4.17
CA GLY A 101 -13.00 0.42 -5.32
C GLY A 101 -12.18 0.51 -6.60
N ASP A 102 -12.84 0.91 -7.69
CA ASP A 102 -12.17 1.09 -8.98
C ASP A 102 -11.16 2.25 -8.92
N VAL A 103 -9.98 2.03 -9.49
CA VAL A 103 -8.89 3.01 -9.51
C VAL A 103 -9.29 4.33 -10.17
N SER A 104 -10.09 4.27 -11.24
CA SER A 104 -10.53 5.47 -11.96
C SER A 104 -11.56 6.28 -11.16
N ALA A 105 -12.23 5.66 -10.19
CA ALA A 105 -13.19 6.33 -9.30
C ALA A 105 -12.53 6.81 -8.01
N MET A 106 -11.56 6.07 -7.48
CA MET A 106 -10.95 6.32 -6.18
C MET A 106 -9.80 7.32 -6.23
N LEU A 107 -8.91 7.25 -7.23
CA LEU A 107 -7.76 8.14 -7.31
C LEU A 107 -8.14 9.63 -7.46
N PRO A 108 -9.14 10.04 -8.26
CA PRO A 108 -9.52 11.45 -8.34
C PRO A 108 -10.03 12.04 -7.02
N LEU A 109 -10.51 11.20 -6.10
CA LEU A 109 -10.94 11.61 -4.76
C LEU A 109 -9.77 11.75 -3.78
N LEU A 110 -8.61 11.19 -4.12
CA LEU A 110 -7.43 11.23 -3.26
C LEU A 110 -6.75 12.60 -3.31
N GLN A 111 -6.86 13.35 -2.22
CA GLN A 111 -6.08 14.56 -2.01
C GLN A 111 -4.79 14.25 -1.26
N ALA A 112 -3.77 13.79 -1.99
CA ALA A 112 -2.46 13.48 -1.43
C ALA A 112 -1.32 13.89 -2.37
N ARG A 113 -0.18 14.29 -1.80
CA ARG A 113 1.08 14.43 -2.53
C ARG A 113 1.85 13.13 -2.37
N VAL A 114 1.96 12.35 -3.45
CA VAL A 114 2.69 11.08 -3.47
C VAL A 114 4.13 11.32 -3.87
N ASP A 115 5.09 10.83 -3.06
CA ASP A 115 6.52 10.94 -3.37
C ASP A 115 6.97 9.82 -4.31
N ALA A 116 6.41 8.61 -4.20
CA ALA A 116 6.77 7.47 -5.05
C ALA A 116 5.54 6.63 -5.41
N TRP A 117 5.54 6.05 -6.62
CA TRP A 117 4.47 5.17 -7.08
C TRP A 117 4.98 3.76 -7.32
N TYR A 118 4.25 2.77 -6.82
CA TYR A 118 4.23 1.42 -7.34
C TYR A 118 3.08 1.30 -8.34
N LEU A 119 3.44 1.12 -9.60
CA LEU A 119 2.50 0.85 -10.67
C LEU A 119 2.33 -0.66 -10.75
N ASP A 120 1.64 -1.20 -9.74
CA ASP A 120 1.31 -2.62 -9.66
C ASP A 120 -0.19 -2.81 -9.84
N GLY A 121 -0.51 -3.56 -10.87
CA GLY A 121 -1.85 -3.88 -11.33
C GLY A 121 -1.63 -4.50 -12.69
N PHE A 122 -2.16 -5.71 -12.86
CA PHE A 122 -1.83 -6.64 -13.95
C PHE A 122 -1.43 -5.98 -15.28
N ALA A 123 -0.47 -6.60 -15.98
CA ALA A 123 0.02 -6.21 -17.30
C ALA A 123 -1.06 -5.55 -18.18
N PRO A 124 -0.77 -4.48 -18.96
CA PRO A 124 -1.76 -3.61 -19.59
C PRO A 124 -2.96 -4.29 -20.27
N ALA A 125 -2.76 -5.48 -20.84
CA ALA A 125 -3.81 -6.29 -21.43
C ALA A 125 -4.89 -6.80 -20.46
N ARG A 126 -4.60 -6.91 -19.16
CA ARG A 126 -5.48 -7.45 -18.11
C ARG A 126 -6.10 -6.37 -17.22
N ASN A 127 -5.58 -5.15 -17.23
CA ASN A 127 -6.17 -4.00 -16.53
C ASN A 127 -6.09 -2.71 -17.37
N PRO A 128 -6.83 -2.61 -18.49
CA PRO A 128 -6.74 -1.44 -19.39
C PRO A 128 -7.12 -0.11 -18.73
N ALA A 129 -7.96 -0.16 -17.70
CA ALA A 129 -8.42 1.02 -16.95
C ALA A 129 -7.29 1.71 -16.16
N MET A 130 -6.28 0.96 -15.72
CA MET A 130 -5.12 1.51 -15.00
C MET A 130 -4.19 2.34 -15.91
N TRP A 131 -4.17 2.06 -17.21
CA TRP A 131 -3.24 2.69 -18.15
C TRP A 131 -3.86 3.87 -18.90
N GLN A 132 -4.96 4.42 -18.38
CA GLN A 132 -5.61 5.57 -18.97
C GLN A 132 -4.88 6.87 -18.59
N PRO A 133 -4.82 7.88 -19.48
CA PRO A 133 -4.16 9.15 -19.22
C PRO A 133 -4.61 9.84 -17.92
N GLU A 134 -5.84 9.62 -17.50
CA GLU A 134 -6.46 10.17 -16.29
C GLU A 134 -5.80 9.67 -15.00
N VAL A 135 -5.16 8.49 -15.03
CA VAL A 135 -4.43 7.92 -13.88
C VAL A 135 -3.06 8.58 -13.68
N PHE A 136 -2.47 9.15 -14.73
CA PHE A 136 -1.13 9.75 -14.71
C PHE A 136 -1.11 11.28 -14.58
N ARG A 137 -2.28 11.92 -14.41
CA ARG A 137 -2.43 13.37 -14.32
C ARG A 137 -2.44 13.90 -12.89
#